data_AF-A0A8R2NJ20-F1
#
_entry.id   AF-A0A8R2NJ20-F1
#
_cell.length_a   1.000
_cell.length_b   1.000
_cell.length_c   1.000
_cell.angle_alpha   90.00
_cell.angle_beta   90.00
_cell.angle_gamma   90.00
#
_symmetry.space_group_name_H-M   'P 1'
#
loop_
_entity.id
_entity.type
_entity.pdbx_description
1 polymer ?
#
loop_
_entity_poly.entity_id
_entity_poly.type
_entity_poly.pdbx_seq_one_letter_code
_entity_poly.pdbx_strand_id
1 'polypeptide(L)'
;MPRSCCVVGCKTGYKSNHSTIKVSTFSFPTDENLKKKWINKIPRKDLIATKNSVVCASHFTDEQIIRTWTSGVGDKQVCINLKYPKLKEDAIPCIFPGPKYLSNPQTKRKSPRKRDSSLISSKNIKVVEAESKISEHPCNNDIDPEFSEESSVLSTEQKFEKICCDLESITLPDNWKYEIHRGKKPYIVLYTIQCNNNEAGISIEKQIFLDSDMILKCNIYEKNINLQDLYGNSNISSLDDLISIMIILSSKKICSGGPLVHEFEGISVECADIIFKNHWQHKKCPYLIDKSSIKNKCSFFKMDAR
;
A
#
# COMPACT_ATOMS: atom_id res chain seq x y z
N MET A 1 -26.82 11.83 -3.17
CA MET A 1 -26.19 12.48 -4.35
C MET A 1 -24.69 12.58 -4.10
N PRO A 2 -23.82 12.33 -5.09
CA PRO A 2 -22.38 12.56 -4.94
C PRO A 2 -22.11 14.04 -4.62
N ARG A 3 -21.18 14.31 -3.71
CA ARG A 3 -20.79 15.69 -3.37
C ARG A 3 -19.94 16.24 -4.51
N SER A 4 -20.38 17.33 -5.15
CA SER A 4 -19.65 18.02 -6.20
C SER A 4 -18.71 19.08 -5.63
N CYS A 5 -17.56 19.25 -6.28
CA CYS A 5 -16.58 20.26 -5.87
C CYS A 5 -17.16 21.68 -6.02
N CYS A 6 -16.98 22.55 -5.03
CA CYS A 6 -17.50 23.91 -5.04
C CYS A 6 -16.63 24.94 -5.80
N VAL A 7 -15.45 24.52 -6.26
CA VAL A 7 -14.51 25.35 -7.02
C VAL A 7 -15.02 25.57 -8.45
N VAL A 8 -15.02 26.83 -8.88
CA VAL A 8 -15.45 27.23 -10.23
C VAL A 8 -14.60 26.53 -11.28
N GLY A 9 -15.22 25.96 -12.31
CA GLY A 9 -14.52 25.25 -13.40
C GLY A 9 -14.09 23.81 -13.07
N CYS A 10 -14.27 23.34 -11.83
CA CYS A 10 -14.00 21.96 -11.45
C CYS A 10 -15.20 21.06 -11.78
N LYS A 11 -14.97 19.98 -12.54
CA LYS A 11 -16.01 19.00 -12.91
C LYS A 11 -16.05 17.77 -11.98
N THR A 12 -15.27 17.75 -10.90
CA THR A 12 -15.24 16.60 -9.97
C THR A 12 -16.58 16.44 -9.25
N GLY A 13 -17.13 15.23 -9.30
CA GLY A 13 -18.41 14.87 -8.65
C GLY A 13 -19.67 15.25 -9.43
N TYR A 14 -19.55 15.87 -10.60
CA TYR A 14 -20.67 16.12 -11.51
C TYR A 14 -21.02 14.87 -12.31
N LYS A 15 -22.31 14.64 -12.57
CA LYS A 15 -22.80 13.49 -13.38
C LYS A 15 -22.23 13.47 -14.81
N SER A 16 -21.89 14.64 -15.34
CA SER A 16 -21.29 14.81 -16.68
C SER A 16 -19.81 14.41 -16.74
N ASN A 17 -19.18 14.11 -15.61
CA ASN A 17 -17.81 13.67 -15.55
C ASN A 17 -17.75 12.14 -15.41
N HIS A 18 -17.45 11.46 -16.52
CA HIS A 18 -17.30 10.00 -16.59
C HIS A 18 -15.89 9.52 -16.23
N SER A 19 -15.06 10.37 -15.60
CA SER A 19 -13.72 9.95 -15.19
C SER A 19 -13.77 8.73 -14.29
N THR A 20 -13.02 7.69 -14.66
CA THR A 20 -12.88 6.44 -13.91
C THR A 20 -12.13 6.63 -12.59
N ILE A 21 -11.43 7.77 -12.42
CA ILE A 21 -10.65 8.09 -11.23
C ILE A 21 -11.52 8.86 -10.24
N LYS A 22 -11.87 8.19 -9.13
CA LYS A 22 -12.55 8.83 -7.99
C LYS A 22 -11.56 9.69 -7.21
N VAL A 23 -11.72 11.01 -7.27
CA VAL A 23 -10.90 11.97 -6.52
C VAL A 23 -11.49 12.18 -5.12
N SER A 24 -10.67 12.13 -4.08
CA SER A 24 -11.07 12.42 -2.70
C SER A 24 -11.61 13.85 -2.56
N THR A 25 -12.64 14.03 -1.73
CA THR A 25 -13.24 15.34 -1.44
C THR A 25 -13.13 15.65 0.04
N PHE A 26 -12.87 16.92 0.35
CA PHE A 26 -12.66 17.43 1.69
C PHE A 26 -13.74 18.45 2.03
N SER A 27 -14.29 18.32 3.23
CA SER A 27 -15.25 19.29 3.77
C SER A 27 -14.54 20.53 4.29
N PHE A 28 -15.26 21.63 4.44
CA PHE A 28 -14.71 22.82 5.06
C PHE A 28 -14.27 22.54 6.52
N PRO A 29 -13.17 23.14 6.98
CA PRO A 29 -12.70 23.00 8.36
C PRO A 29 -13.73 23.50 9.38
N THR A 30 -13.71 22.91 10.58
CA THR A 30 -14.50 23.37 11.73
C THR A 30 -13.97 24.71 12.27
N ASP A 31 -12.65 24.97 12.16
CA ASP A 31 -12.06 26.24 12.55
C ASP A 31 -12.53 27.38 11.62
N GLU A 32 -13.19 28.36 12.21
CA GLU A 32 -13.74 29.54 11.52
C GLU A 32 -12.64 30.39 10.87
N ASN A 33 -11.43 30.43 11.42
CA ASN A 33 -10.32 31.19 10.81
C ASN A 33 -9.83 30.52 9.53
N LEU A 34 -9.57 29.21 9.58
CA LEU A 34 -9.15 28.44 8.42
C LEU A 34 -10.25 28.37 7.35
N LYS A 35 -11.50 28.24 7.76
CA LYS A 35 -12.67 28.31 6.87
C LYS A 35 -12.78 29.65 6.14
N LYS A 36 -12.57 30.78 6.82
CA LYS A 36 -12.49 32.11 6.16
C LYS A 36 -11.32 32.18 5.17
N LYS A 37 -10.14 31.63 5.51
CA LYS A 37 -9.00 31.56 4.59
C LYS A 37 -9.34 30.76 3.32
N TRP A 38 -10.06 29.65 3.45
CA TRP A 38 -10.52 28.87 2.29
C TRP A 38 -11.50 29.65 1.42
N ILE A 39 -12.49 30.30 2.02
CA ILE A 39 -13.49 31.11 1.28
C ILE A 39 -12.80 32.23 0.51
N ASN A 40 -11.85 32.92 1.13
CA ASN A 40 -11.09 34.01 0.48
C ASN A 40 -10.17 33.52 -0.64
N LYS A 41 -9.69 32.27 -0.57
CA LYS A 41 -8.77 31.71 -1.57
C LYS A 41 -9.49 31.11 -2.76
N ILE A 42 -10.69 30.56 -2.56
CA ILE A 42 -11.47 29.99 -3.65
C ILE A 42 -11.95 31.14 -4.53
N PRO A 43 -11.61 31.16 -5.84
CA PRO A 43 -11.99 32.24 -6.75
C PRO A 43 -13.46 32.11 -7.15
N ARG A 44 -14.37 32.35 -6.21
CA ARG A 44 -15.81 32.32 -6.40
C ARG A 44 -16.44 33.48 -5.66
N LYS A 45 -17.14 34.34 -6.40
CA LYS A 45 -17.91 35.44 -5.83
C LYS A 45 -19.02 34.88 -4.91
N ASP A 46 -19.16 35.47 -3.72
CA ASP A 46 -20.23 35.17 -2.77
C ASP A 46 -20.34 33.69 -2.37
N LEU A 47 -19.19 33.01 -2.16
CA LEU A 47 -19.17 31.60 -1.75
C LEU A 47 -19.72 31.42 -0.33
N ILE A 48 -20.89 30.79 -0.22
CA ILE A 48 -21.47 30.35 1.05
C ILE A 48 -21.00 28.91 1.32
N ALA A 49 -20.14 28.74 2.33
CA ALA A 49 -19.71 27.43 2.79
C ALA A 49 -20.83 26.75 3.61
N THR A 50 -21.53 25.81 2.99
CA THR A 50 -22.55 24.97 3.63
C THR A 50 -21.95 23.62 4.04
N LYS A 51 -22.66 22.83 4.86
CA LYS A 51 -22.24 21.47 5.27
C LYS A 51 -22.01 20.52 4.09
N ASN A 52 -22.61 20.82 2.92
CA ASN A 52 -22.48 20.02 1.70
C ASN A 52 -21.43 20.57 0.74
N SER A 53 -20.89 21.78 1.00
CA SER A 53 -19.83 22.35 0.19
C SER A 53 -18.53 21.58 0.43
N VAL A 54 -17.93 21.06 -0.63
CA VAL A 54 -16.66 20.31 -0.56
C VAL A 54 -15.68 20.79 -1.61
N VAL A 55 -14.39 20.61 -1.33
CA VAL A 55 -13.28 20.88 -2.26
C VAL A 55 -12.57 19.56 -2.57
N CYS A 56 -12.33 19.24 -3.84
CA CYS A 56 -11.63 18.02 -4.20
C CYS A 56 -10.11 18.13 -4.02
N ALA A 57 -9.44 16.97 -3.88
CA ALA A 57 -8.01 16.87 -3.65
C ALA A 57 -7.14 17.57 -4.70
N SER A 58 -7.62 17.72 -5.94
CA SER A 58 -6.90 18.41 -7.02
C SER A 58 -6.63 19.89 -6.75
N HIS A 59 -7.26 20.49 -5.74
CA HIS A 59 -7.05 21.90 -5.37
C HIS A 59 -5.99 22.12 -4.28
N PHE A 60 -5.42 21.05 -3.75
CA PHE A 60 -4.36 21.06 -2.76
C PHE A 60 -3.07 20.50 -3.37
N THR A 61 -1.91 20.91 -2.86
CA THR A 61 -0.66 20.22 -3.20
C THR A 61 -0.60 18.86 -2.50
N ASP A 62 0.11 17.89 -3.06
CA ASP A 62 0.27 16.58 -2.41
C ASP A 62 0.92 16.68 -1.03
N GLU A 63 1.74 17.72 -0.79
CA GLU A 63 2.32 17.99 0.53
C GLU A 63 1.28 18.40 1.59
N GLN A 64 0.15 18.97 1.18
CA GLN A 64 -0.95 19.37 2.07
C GLN A 64 -1.90 18.20 2.37
N ILE A 65 -1.79 17.09 1.64
CA ILE A 65 -2.63 15.91 1.78
C ILE A 65 -1.85 14.81 2.50
N ILE A 66 -2.33 14.44 3.68
CA ILE A 66 -1.88 13.28 4.41
C ILE A 66 -2.56 12.06 3.81
N ARG A 67 -1.84 11.35 2.93
CA ARG A 67 -2.28 10.07 2.35
C ARG A 67 -1.72 8.88 3.10
N THR A 68 -0.69 9.07 3.91
CA THR A 68 -0.06 8.01 4.69
C THR A 68 -0.09 8.36 6.18
N TRP A 69 -0.30 7.35 7.00
CA TRP A 69 -0.05 7.40 8.43
C TRP A 69 1.31 6.75 8.69
N THR A 70 2.15 7.43 9.45
CA THR A 70 3.49 6.95 9.78
C THR A 70 3.59 6.73 11.28
N SER A 71 4.08 5.57 11.70
CA SER A 71 4.35 5.26 13.10
C SER A 71 5.73 4.63 13.26
N GLY A 72 6.35 4.86 14.41
CA GLY A 72 7.73 4.47 14.70
C GLY A 72 8.76 5.55 14.40
N VAL A 73 10.02 5.27 14.74
CA VAL A 73 11.18 6.16 14.59
C VAL A 73 12.34 5.33 14.00
N GLY A 74 13.07 5.89 13.03
CA GLY A 74 14.23 5.24 12.41
C GLY A 74 13.85 4.02 11.55
N ASP A 75 14.61 2.94 11.66
CA ASP A 75 14.46 1.72 10.83
C ASP A 75 13.17 0.92 11.09
N LYS A 76 12.40 1.29 12.12
CA LYS A 76 11.08 0.72 12.45
C LYS A 76 9.92 1.59 11.97
N GLN A 77 10.16 2.52 11.05
CA GLN A 77 9.13 3.42 10.52
C GLN A 77 8.18 2.68 9.57
N VAL A 78 6.93 2.52 9.99
CA VAL A 78 5.86 1.91 9.19
C VAL A 78 5.03 3.02 8.54
N CYS A 79 4.87 2.97 7.21
CA CYS A 79 4.06 3.91 6.43
C CYS A 79 2.83 3.19 5.85
N ILE A 80 1.63 3.52 6.31
CA ILE A 80 0.37 2.91 5.86
C ILE A 80 -0.44 3.94 5.06
N ASN A 81 -0.95 3.57 3.88
CA ASN A 81 -1.86 4.45 3.14
C ASN A 81 -3.22 4.56 3.85
N LEU A 82 -3.67 5.77 4.12
CA LEU A 82 -4.98 6.07 4.68
C LEU A 82 -6.09 5.79 3.65
N LYS A 83 -7.07 4.97 4.03
CA LYS A 83 -8.29 4.71 3.26
C LYS A 83 -9.03 6.00 2.89
N TYR A 84 -9.00 6.99 3.78
CA TYR A 84 -9.51 8.33 3.55
C TYR A 84 -8.37 9.32 3.78
N PRO A 85 -7.82 9.93 2.72
CA PRO A 85 -6.82 10.99 2.87
C PRO A 85 -7.35 12.09 3.80
N LYS A 86 -6.46 12.69 4.57
CA LYS A 86 -6.76 13.85 5.43
C LYS A 86 -5.98 15.06 4.93
N LEU A 87 -6.47 16.25 5.24
CA LEU A 87 -5.69 17.47 5.04
C LEU A 87 -4.85 17.75 6.28
N LYS A 88 -3.66 18.33 6.10
CA LYS A 88 -2.91 18.94 7.20
C LYS A 88 -3.74 20.05 7.84
N GLU A 89 -3.49 20.31 9.13
CA GLU A 89 -4.25 21.30 9.89
C GLU A 89 -4.21 22.70 9.26
N ASP A 90 -3.10 23.10 8.65
CA ASP A 90 -2.94 24.39 7.96
C ASP A 90 -3.14 24.32 6.44
N ALA A 91 -3.72 23.24 5.90
CA ALA A 91 -3.91 23.09 4.47
C ALA A 91 -4.93 24.12 3.94
N ILE A 92 -4.58 24.78 2.84
CA ILE A 92 -5.42 25.78 2.16
C ILE A 92 -5.38 25.48 0.66
N PRO A 93 -6.54 25.50 -0.03
CA PRO A 93 -6.57 25.26 -1.47
C PRO A 93 -5.78 26.34 -2.21
N CYS A 94 -4.91 25.91 -3.10
CA CYS A 94 -3.95 26.78 -3.79
C CYS A 94 -3.82 26.49 -5.29
N ILE A 95 -4.50 25.46 -5.79
CA ILE A 95 -4.53 25.09 -7.21
C ILE A 95 -5.96 25.28 -7.71
N PHE A 96 -6.15 26.14 -8.70
CA PHE A 96 -7.46 26.45 -9.28
C PHE A 96 -7.42 26.39 -10.81
N PRO A 97 -8.46 25.83 -11.46
CA PRO A 97 -8.56 25.84 -12.90
C PRO A 97 -8.73 27.28 -13.40
N GLY A 98 -7.99 27.65 -14.44
CA GLY A 98 -7.98 29.01 -14.98
C GLY A 98 -6.56 29.55 -15.17
N PRO A 99 -6.41 30.88 -15.32
CA PRO A 99 -5.09 31.49 -15.54
C PRO A 99 -4.14 31.29 -14.35
N LYS A 100 -2.85 31.13 -14.65
CA LYS A 100 -1.81 30.72 -13.69
C LYS A 100 -1.76 31.57 -12.42
N TYR A 101 -2.08 32.87 -12.50
CA TYR A 101 -2.06 33.77 -11.34
C TYR A 101 -3.11 33.43 -10.26
N LEU A 102 -4.15 32.64 -10.59
CA LEU A 102 -5.12 32.17 -9.60
C LEU A 102 -4.56 31.04 -8.73
N SER A 103 -3.63 30.26 -9.28
CA SER A 103 -2.97 29.17 -8.55
C SER A 103 -1.66 29.69 -7.94
N ASN A 104 -1.50 29.52 -6.63
CA ASN A 104 -0.26 29.86 -5.95
C ASN A 104 0.18 28.71 -5.03
N PRO A 105 0.64 27.57 -5.61
CA PRO A 105 1.17 26.48 -4.82
C PRO A 105 2.42 26.96 -4.09
N GLN A 106 2.39 26.94 -2.75
CA GLN A 106 3.57 27.27 -1.97
C GLN A 106 4.63 26.20 -2.21
N THR A 107 5.67 26.56 -2.98
CA THR A 107 6.86 25.73 -3.11
C THR A 107 7.76 26.02 -1.93
N LYS A 108 8.26 24.98 -1.25
CA LYS A 108 9.28 25.18 -0.20
C LYS A 108 10.49 25.85 -0.84
N ARG A 109 10.79 27.07 -0.40
CA ARG A 109 11.99 27.80 -0.82
C ARG A 109 13.21 26.98 -0.39
N LYS A 110 14.08 26.65 -1.35
CA LYS A 110 15.39 26.04 -1.04
C LYS A 110 16.13 26.96 -0.07
N SER A 111 16.67 26.40 1.02
CA SER A 111 17.51 27.16 1.93
C SER A 111 18.67 27.78 1.15
N PRO A 112 19.10 29.02 1.46
CA PRO A 112 20.28 29.61 0.84
C PRO A 112 21.45 28.63 0.92
N ARG A 113 22.13 28.43 -0.22
CA ARG A 113 23.33 27.57 -0.27
C ARG A 113 24.37 28.14 0.70
N LYS A 114 24.80 27.35 1.68
CA LYS A 114 25.89 27.76 2.59
C LYS A 114 27.13 28.05 1.73
N ARG A 115 27.69 29.26 1.91
CA ARG A 115 28.90 29.71 1.23
C ARG A 115 30.07 28.95 1.85
N ASP A 116 30.82 28.23 1.02
CA ASP A 116 31.99 27.47 1.44
C ASP A 116 33.07 28.43 1.96
N SER A 117 33.45 28.31 3.24
CA SER A 117 34.44 29.18 3.88
C SER A 117 35.88 28.69 3.69
N SER A 118 36.12 27.71 2.81
CA SER A 118 37.43 27.08 2.58
C SER A 118 38.43 27.93 1.76
N LEU A 119 38.14 29.21 1.47
CA LEU A 119 39.04 30.11 0.72
C LEU A 119 39.64 31.27 1.52
N ILE A 120 39.74 31.17 2.85
CA ILE A 120 40.57 32.11 3.64
C ILE A 120 41.63 31.32 4.40
N SER A 121 42.56 30.71 3.65
CA SER A 121 43.89 30.39 4.17
C SER A 121 44.81 31.56 3.83
N SER A 122 45.07 32.40 4.83
CA SER A 122 46.28 33.23 5.02
C SER A 122 45.94 34.49 5.80
N LYS A 123 46.08 34.42 7.14
CA LYS A 123 46.80 35.40 7.97
C LYS A 123 46.74 34.98 9.44
N ASN A 124 47.92 34.91 10.03
CA ASN A 124 48.25 34.63 11.44
C ASN A 124 47.35 35.35 12.45
N ILE A 125 47.12 34.74 13.62
CA ILE A 125 47.49 35.28 14.96
C ILE A 125 47.17 34.24 16.06
N LYS A 126 48.11 34.13 17.02
CA LYS A 126 48.24 33.19 18.15
C LYS A 126 47.26 33.47 19.31
N VAL A 127 46.82 32.44 20.06
CA VAL A 127 46.62 32.41 21.54
C VAL A 127 46.58 30.93 22.01
N VAL A 128 47.64 30.37 22.60
CA VAL A 128 47.91 30.06 24.04
C VAL A 128 47.02 28.97 24.68
N GLU A 129 47.69 27.89 25.13
CA GLU A 129 47.22 26.77 25.95
C GLU A 129 46.79 27.16 27.36
N ALA A 130 45.84 26.39 27.92
CA ALA A 130 45.80 26.10 29.36
C ALA A 130 45.30 24.66 29.59
N GLU A 131 46.13 23.83 30.23
CA GLU A 131 45.85 22.47 30.68
C GLU A 131 45.01 22.41 31.98
N SER A 132 44.30 21.30 32.20
CA SER A 132 44.29 20.49 33.44
C SER A 132 43.29 19.32 33.28
N LYS A 133 43.72 18.07 33.11
CA LYS A 133 44.15 17.03 34.09
C LYS A 133 43.04 16.51 35.04
N ILE A 134 42.45 15.37 34.61
CA ILE A 134 42.25 14.05 35.29
C ILE A 134 41.75 14.03 36.76
N SER A 135 40.70 13.22 37.02
CA SER A 135 40.69 12.22 38.11
C SER A 135 39.59 11.17 37.90
N GLU A 136 39.97 9.89 37.97
CA GLU A 136 39.10 8.71 38.02
C GLU A 136 38.84 8.23 39.46
N HIS A 137 37.76 7.44 39.61
CA HIS A 137 37.49 6.37 40.60
C HIS A 137 36.98 6.73 42.02
N PRO A 138 36.36 5.77 42.78
CA PRO A 138 35.21 4.90 42.47
C PRO A 138 34.22 4.78 43.67
N CYS A 139 33.05 4.13 43.51
CA CYS A 139 32.43 3.36 44.61
C CYS A 139 31.39 2.36 44.09
N ASN A 140 31.64 1.07 44.34
CA ASN A 140 30.62 0.02 44.36
C ASN A 140 29.86 0.08 45.70
N ASN A 141 28.60 -0.37 45.72
CA ASN A 141 28.16 -1.40 46.65
C ASN A 141 26.84 -2.01 46.16
N ASP A 142 26.77 -3.31 46.34
CA ASP A 142 25.82 -4.28 45.82
C ASP A 142 24.43 -4.21 46.47
N ILE A 143 23.37 -4.38 45.66
CA ILE A 143 22.18 -5.17 46.00
C ILE A 143 21.66 -5.82 44.70
N ASP A 144 21.79 -7.13 44.61
CA ASP A 144 20.97 -8.02 43.77
C ASP A 144 20.14 -8.90 44.75
N PRO A 145 19.00 -9.53 44.37
CA PRO A 145 18.83 -10.17 43.08
C PRO A 145 17.42 -10.12 42.44
N GLU A 146 17.41 -10.56 41.17
CA GLU A 146 16.33 -11.32 40.54
C GLU A 146 15.19 -10.55 39.84
N PHE A 147 15.46 -10.10 38.62
CA PHE A 147 14.54 -10.41 37.52
C PHE A 147 15.34 -10.66 36.25
N SER A 148 15.44 -11.94 35.89
CA SER A 148 16.03 -12.40 34.65
C SER A 148 15.35 -11.73 33.45
N GLU A 149 16.12 -10.98 32.66
CA GLU A 149 15.79 -10.70 31.26
C GLU A 149 15.92 -12.01 30.47
N GLU A 150 14.94 -12.91 30.61
CA GLU A 150 14.73 -13.95 29.62
C GLU A 150 14.05 -13.31 28.40
N SER A 151 14.83 -13.19 27.33
CA SER A 151 14.33 -13.07 25.96
C SER A 151 13.47 -14.30 25.65
N SER A 152 12.17 -14.22 25.96
CA SER A 152 11.24 -15.34 25.77
C SER A 152 10.96 -15.52 24.27
N VAL A 153 11.58 -16.53 23.66
CA VAL A 153 11.26 -16.96 22.30
C VAL A 153 9.83 -17.52 22.30
N LEU A 154 8.90 -16.82 21.63
CA LEU A 154 7.50 -17.26 21.50
C LEU A 154 7.41 -18.65 20.89
N SER A 155 6.61 -19.53 21.47
CA SER A 155 6.30 -20.86 20.91
C SER A 155 5.53 -20.74 19.59
N THR A 156 5.52 -21.81 18.79
CA THR A 156 4.81 -21.86 17.50
C THR A 156 3.31 -21.60 17.69
N GLU A 157 2.71 -22.16 18.74
CA GLU A 157 1.29 -21.97 19.08
C GLU A 157 0.99 -20.53 19.47
N GLN A 158 1.87 -19.89 20.25
CA GLN A 158 1.73 -18.48 20.62
C GLN A 158 1.85 -17.56 19.40
N LYS A 159 2.74 -17.89 18.44
CA LYS A 159 2.85 -17.15 17.17
C LYS A 159 1.57 -17.28 16.35
N PHE A 160 1.03 -18.49 16.23
CA PHE A 160 -0.20 -18.74 15.49
C PHE A 160 -1.39 -17.99 16.10
N GLU A 161 -1.59 -18.07 17.42
CA GLU A 161 -2.69 -17.35 18.09
C GLU A 161 -2.52 -15.82 17.99
N LYS A 162 -1.29 -15.31 18.05
CA LYS A 162 -1.02 -13.90 17.79
C LYS A 162 -1.48 -13.49 16.39
N ILE A 163 -1.18 -14.29 15.36
CA ILE A 163 -1.64 -14.03 13.99
C ILE A 163 -3.16 -14.04 13.90
N CYS A 164 -3.84 -14.97 14.57
CA CYS A 164 -5.31 -15.01 14.63
C CYS A 164 -5.89 -13.72 15.22
N CYS A 165 -5.39 -13.26 16.37
CA CYS A 165 -5.82 -12.02 17.02
C CYS A 165 -5.55 -10.79 16.15
N ASP A 166 -4.37 -10.73 15.52
CA ASP A 166 -4.01 -9.64 14.62
C ASP A 166 -4.93 -9.61 13.39
N LEU A 167 -5.32 -10.78 12.84
CA LEU A 167 -6.28 -10.88 11.73
C LEU A 167 -7.69 -10.42 12.08
N GLU A 168 -8.17 -10.74 13.29
CA GLU A 168 -9.49 -10.33 13.77
C GLU A 168 -9.60 -8.80 13.96
N SER A 169 -8.46 -8.10 14.12
CA SER A 169 -8.40 -6.66 14.36
C SER A 169 -8.00 -5.81 13.12
N ILE A 170 -7.62 -6.45 12.01
CA ILE A 170 -7.14 -5.78 10.80
C ILE A 170 -8.20 -5.75 9.68
N THR A 171 -8.02 -4.84 8.73
CA THR A 171 -8.63 -4.94 7.41
C THR A 171 -7.61 -5.47 6.40
N LEU A 172 -7.90 -6.62 5.77
CA LEU A 172 -7.02 -7.21 4.76
C LEU A 172 -6.90 -6.34 3.48
N PRO A 173 -5.77 -6.45 2.74
CA PRO A 173 -5.61 -5.82 1.42
C PRO A 173 -6.61 -6.33 0.36
N ASP A 174 -6.96 -5.47 -0.61
CA ASP A 174 -7.69 -5.75 -1.88
C ASP A 174 -8.31 -7.14 -2.07
N ASN A 175 -9.64 -7.27 -1.95
CA ASN A 175 -10.45 -8.47 -2.24
C ASN A 175 -10.04 -9.78 -1.51
N TRP A 176 -9.03 -9.77 -0.65
CA TRP A 176 -8.70 -10.90 0.18
C TRP A 176 -9.73 -11.07 1.29
N LYS A 177 -10.15 -12.31 1.48
CA LYS A 177 -10.97 -12.79 2.58
C LYS A 177 -10.15 -13.75 3.41
N TYR A 178 -10.57 -14.00 4.63
CA TYR A 178 -9.98 -15.03 5.46
C TYR A 178 -11.01 -15.76 6.29
N GLU A 179 -10.65 -16.97 6.69
CA GLU A 179 -11.38 -17.80 7.64
C GLU A 179 -10.38 -18.43 8.62
N ILE A 180 -10.69 -18.34 9.91
CA ILE A 180 -9.91 -18.97 10.98
C ILE A 180 -10.69 -20.19 11.45
N HIS A 181 -10.07 -21.36 11.36
CA HIS A 181 -10.64 -22.63 11.78
C HIS A 181 -9.95 -23.07 13.07
N ARG A 182 -10.66 -23.01 14.21
CA ARG A 182 -10.14 -23.37 15.54
C ARG A 182 -10.46 -24.82 15.95
N GLY A 183 -10.51 -25.73 14.98
CA GLY A 183 -10.82 -27.15 15.22
C GLY A 183 -9.66 -27.93 15.86
N LYS A 184 -9.71 -29.28 15.81
CA LYS A 184 -8.63 -30.15 16.34
C LYS A 184 -7.24 -29.87 15.76
N LYS A 185 -7.20 -29.38 14.51
CA LYS A 185 -6.00 -28.87 13.85
C LYS A 185 -6.31 -27.46 13.40
N PRO A 186 -5.87 -26.43 14.14
CA PRO A 186 -6.15 -25.05 13.80
C PRO A 186 -5.48 -24.66 12.48
N TYR A 187 -6.16 -23.85 11.68
CA TYR A 187 -5.56 -23.26 10.48
C TYR A 187 -6.26 -21.97 10.06
N ILE A 188 -5.58 -21.19 9.23
CA ILE A 188 -6.05 -19.95 8.64
C ILE A 188 -6.04 -20.14 7.13
N VAL A 189 -7.14 -19.77 6.48
CA VAL A 189 -7.23 -19.71 5.03
C VAL A 189 -7.45 -18.27 4.62
N LEU A 190 -6.57 -17.72 3.79
CA LEU A 190 -6.76 -16.43 3.14
C LEU A 190 -6.96 -16.66 1.64
N TYR A 191 -7.92 -15.99 1.01
CA TYR A 191 -8.22 -16.23 -0.39
C TYR A 191 -8.81 -15.03 -1.14
N THR A 192 -8.60 -14.99 -2.45
CA THR A 192 -9.30 -14.09 -3.37
C THR A 192 -10.27 -14.86 -4.24
N ILE A 193 -11.41 -14.25 -4.56
CA ILE A 193 -12.43 -14.85 -5.43
C ILE A 193 -12.49 -14.12 -6.77
N GLN A 194 -12.76 -14.88 -7.83
CA GLN A 194 -13.04 -14.38 -9.16
C GLN A 194 -14.44 -14.87 -9.57
N CYS A 195 -15.27 -13.93 -10.06
CA CYS A 195 -16.52 -14.28 -10.71
C CYS A 195 -16.23 -14.65 -12.17
N ASN A 196 -16.64 -15.85 -12.58
CA ASN A 196 -16.59 -16.23 -13.97
C ASN A 196 -17.76 -15.56 -14.69
N ASN A 197 -17.46 -14.79 -15.74
CA ASN A 197 -18.52 -14.13 -16.52
C ASN A 197 -19.21 -15.08 -17.50
N ASN A 198 -18.60 -16.24 -17.78
CA ASN A 198 -19.06 -17.19 -18.79
C ASN A 198 -19.94 -18.31 -18.20
N GLU A 199 -19.76 -18.62 -16.91
CA GLU A 199 -20.55 -19.59 -16.16
C GLU A 199 -20.91 -18.95 -14.83
N ALA A 200 -22.17 -19.04 -14.40
CA ALA A 200 -22.61 -18.51 -13.11
C ALA A 200 -21.93 -19.27 -11.97
N GLY A 201 -20.71 -18.86 -11.61
CA GLY A 201 -19.86 -19.55 -10.65
C GLY A 201 -18.79 -18.63 -10.07
N ILE A 202 -18.48 -18.85 -8.80
CA ILE A 202 -17.37 -18.21 -8.07
C ILE A 202 -16.24 -19.22 -8.00
N SER A 203 -15.03 -18.80 -8.37
CA SER A 203 -13.83 -19.62 -8.20
C SER A 203 -12.83 -18.92 -7.29
N ILE A 204 -12.10 -19.69 -6.49
CA ILE A 204 -10.98 -19.18 -5.69
C ILE A 204 -9.78 -19.06 -6.63
N GLU A 205 -9.26 -17.84 -6.76
CA GLU A 205 -8.17 -17.53 -7.68
C GLU A 205 -6.80 -17.74 -7.00
N LYS A 206 -6.64 -17.19 -5.79
CA LYS A 206 -5.40 -17.27 -4.99
C LYS A 206 -5.78 -17.67 -3.59
N GLN A 207 -5.04 -18.58 -2.99
CA GLN A 207 -5.30 -19.10 -1.65
C GLN A 207 -3.98 -19.26 -0.90
N ILE A 208 -3.94 -18.79 0.34
CA ILE A 208 -2.86 -19.02 1.30
C ILE A 208 -3.46 -19.80 2.46
N PHE A 209 -2.78 -20.87 2.85
CA PHE A 209 -3.13 -21.72 3.97
C PHE A 209 -1.98 -21.68 4.97
N LEU A 210 -2.27 -21.40 6.24
CA LEU A 210 -1.32 -21.45 7.34
C LEU A 210 -1.88 -22.35 8.43
N ASP A 211 -1.21 -23.45 8.78
CA ASP A 211 -1.61 -24.27 9.92
C ASP A 211 -1.01 -23.78 11.25
N SER A 212 -1.46 -24.39 12.34
CA SER A 212 -0.97 -24.15 13.70
C SER A 212 0.52 -24.41 13.88
N ASP A 213 1.13 -25.23 13.02
CA ASP A 213 2.56 -25.54 13.06
C ASP A 213 3.39 -24.50 12.28
N MET A 214 2.74 -23.41 11.85
CA MET A 214 3.31 -22.32 11.04
C MET A 214 3.80 -22.79 9.66
N ILE A 215 3.24 -23.88 9.13
CA ILE A 215 3.52 -24.37 7.79
C ILE A 215 2.57 -23.66 6.80
N LEU A 216 3.19 -23.00 5.84
CA LEU A 216 2.52 -22.20 4.84
C LEU A 216 2.38 -22.97 3.52
N LYS A 217 1.21 -22.93 2.91
CA LYS A 217 0.95 -23.43 1.56
C LYS A 217 0.24 -22.36 0.76
N CYS A 218 0.67 -22.12 -0.48
CA CYS A 218 -0.02 -21.22 -1.39
C CYS A 218 -0.51 -21.98 -2.60
N ASN A 219 -1.76 -21.74 -2.98
CA ASN A 219 -2.38 -22.31 -4.16
C ASN A 219 -2.85 -21.20 -5.09
N ILE A 220 -2.68 -21.42 -6.39
CA ILE A 220 -3.29 -20.63 -7.45
C ILE A 220 -4.29 -21.53 -8.14
N TYR A 221 -5.57 -21.16 -8.09
CA TYR A 221 -6.68 -22.08 -8.27
C TYR A 221 -6.50 -23.32 -7.36
N GLU A 222 -6.44 -24.52 -7.94
CA GLU A 222 -6.29 -25.78 -7.21
C GLU A 222 -4.84 -26.31 -7.20
N LYS A 223 -3.89 -25.53 -7.71
CA LYS A 223 -2.49 -25.97 -7.84
C LYS A 223 -1.62 -25.28 -6.82
N ASN A 224 -0.89 -26.08 -6.06
CA ASN A 224 0.11 -25.60 -5.12
C ASN A 224 1.30 -24.98 -5.87
N ILE A 225 1.80 -23.87 -5.36
CA ILE A 225 2.97 -23.17 -5.90
C ILE A 225 4.05 -23.09 -4.82
N ASN A 226 5.31 -23.19 -5.25
CA ASN A 226 6.43 -22.96 -4.36
C ASN A 226 6.57 -21.46 -4.08
N LEU A 227 6.42 -21.08 -2.81
CA LEU A 227 6.55 -19.69 -2.41
C LEU A 227 8.00 -19.20 -2.42
N GLN A 228 9.00 -20.07 -2.33
CA GLN A 228 10.41 -19.66 -2.36
C GLN A 228 10.77 -18.92 -3.66
N ASP A 229 10.12 -19.29 -4.77
CA ASP A 229 10.32 -18.65 -6.07
C ASP A 229 9.75 -17.22 -6.13
N LEU A 230 8.85 -16.87 -5.20
CA LEU A 230 8.13 -15.60 -5.16
C LEU A 230 8.52 -14.73 -3.95
N TYR A 231 8.88 -15.38 -2.86
CA TYR A 231 9.16 -14.80 -1.56
C TYR A 231 10.33 -15.59 -0.95
N GLY A 232 11.52 -14.99 -0.97
CA GLY A 232 12.76 -15.65 -0.57
C GLY A 232 12.84 -16.05 0.91
N ASN A 233 11.87 -15.63 1.74
CA ASN A 233 11.77 -15.99 3.14
C ASN A 233 10.66 -17.04 3.34
N SER A 234 11.03 -18.29 3.63
CA SER A 234 10.04 -19.35 3.92
C SER A 234 9.51 -19.34 5.35
N ASN A 235 10.12 -18.57 6.25
CA ASN A 235 9.80 -18.58 7.67
C ASN A 235 8.80 -17.48 7.99
N ILE A 236 7.55 -17.86 8.25
CA ILE A 236 6.55 -16.95 8.78
C ILE A 236 6.67 -16.89 10.30
N SER A 237 6.64 -15.68 10.83
CA SER A 237 6.68 -15.41 12.26
C SER A 237 5.58 -14.45 12.72
N SER A 238 4.97 -13.72 11.78
CA SER A 238 4.06 -12.63 12.05
C SER A 238 2.98 -12.50 10.96
N LEU A 239 1.94 -11.71 11.27
CA LEU A 239 0.95 -11.33 10.27
C LEU A 239 1.57 -10.48 9.14
N ASP A 240 2.60 -9.69 9.43
CA ASP A 240 3.27 -8.87 8.41
C ASP A 240 3.95 -9.71 7.33
N ASP A 241 4.45 -10.90 7.68
CA ASP A 241 4.99 -11.86 6.73
C ASP A 241 3.89 -12.36 5.78
N LEU A 242 2.71 -12.69 6.32
CA LEU A 242 1.55 -13.08 5.51
C LEU A 242 1.09 -11.93 4.60
N ILE A 243 1.01 -10.70 5.11
CA ILE A 243 0.62 -9.52 4.33
C ILE A 243 1.60 -9.28 3.18
N SER A 244 2.90 -9.45 3.42
CA SER A 244 3.93 -9.30 2.39
C SER A 244 3.72 -10.29 1.24
N ILE A 245 3.41 -11.54 1.56
CA ILE A 245 3.08 -12.57 0.57
C ILE A 245 1.79 -12.21 -0.19
N MET A 246 0.76 -11.74 0.51
CA MET A 246 -0.48 -11.29 -0.12
C MET A 246 -0.24 -10.14 -1.11
N ILE A 247 0.59 -9.15 -0.75
CA ILE A 247 0.94 -8.03 -1.63
C ILE A 247 1.65 -8.54 -2.90
N ILE A 248 2.62 -9.45 -2.74
CA ILE A 248 3.34 -10.05 -3.87
C ILE A 248 2.35 -10.79 -4.77
N LEU A 249 1.51 -11.65 -4.21
CA LEU A 249 0.50 -12.38 -4.98
C LEU A 249 -0.48 -11.43 -5.68
N SER A 250 -0.94 -10.37 -5.02
CA SER A 250 -1.80 -9.32 -5.61
C SER A 250 -1.11 -8.53 -6.72
N SER A 251 0.22 -8.38 -6.66
CA SER A 251 1.02 -7.71 -7.69
C SER A 251 1.16 -8.54 -8.96
N LYS A 252 1.01 -9.86 -8.89
CA LYS A 252 1.09 -10.76 -10.03
C LYS A 252 -0.28 -10.99 -10.66
N LYS A 253 -0.32 -11.04 -12.00
CA LYS A 253 -1.47 -11.49 -12.78
C LYS A 253 -1.34 -12.99 -13.06
N ILE A 254 -2.45 -13.70 -13.05
CA ILE A 254 -2.44 -15.06 -13.57
C ILE A 254 -2.39 -15.01 -15.10
N CYS A 255 -1.74 -16.01 -15.70
CA CYS A 255 -1.65 -16.21 -17.13
C CYS A 255 -3.00 -16.02 -17.84
N SER A 256 -3.02 -15.13 -18.85
CA SER A 256 -4.23 -14.79 -19.61
C SER A 256 -4.60 -15.81 -20.69
N GLY A 257 -3.86 -16.93 -20.77
CA GLY A 257 -4.07 -17.98 -21.78
C GLY A 257 -3.12 -17.91 -22.97
N GLY A 258 -3.28 -18.85 -23.89
CA GLY A 258 -2.60 -19.03 -25.17
C GLY A 258 -3.16 -18.19 -26.34
N PRO A 259 -2.91 -18.60 -27.59
CA PRO A 259 -3.25 -17.86 -28.81
C PRO A 259 -4.76 -17.82 -29.10
N LEU A 260 -5.13 -17.07 -30.14
CA LEU A 260 -6.50 -16.97 -30.61
C LEU A 260 -6.92 -18.29 -31.27
N VAL A 261 -8.16 -18.73 -31.04
CA VAL A 261 -8.69 -20.00 -31.57
C VAL A 261 -8.69 -20.01 -33.10
N HIS A 262 -8.96 -18.87 -33.76
CA HIS A 262 -8.96 -18.78 -35.22
C HIS A 262 -7.56 -18.86 -35.85
N GLU A 263 -6.49 -18.68 -35.08
CA GLU A 263 -5.13 -18.90 -35.56
C GLU A 263 -4.84 -20.42 -35.72
N PHE A 264 -5.70 -21.27 -35.14
CA PHE A 264 -5.53 -22.71 -35.04
C PHE A 264 -6.89 -23.44 -35.19
N GLU A 265 -7.57 -23.21 -36.31
CA GLU A 265 -8.86 -23.84 -36.60
C GLU A 265 -8.74 -25.38 -36.68
N GLY A 266 -9.73 -26.08 -36.11
CA GLY A 266 -9.78 -27.56 -36.11
C GLY A 266 -8.98 -28.25 -35.01
N ILE A 267 -8.25 -27.50 -34.18
CA ILE A 267 -7.51 -28.06 -33.04
C ILE A 267 -8.40 -28.07 -31.79
N SER A 268 -8.53 -29.23 -31.16
CA SER A 268 -9.10 -29.38 -29.82
C SER A 268 -7.97 -29.63 -28.83
N VAL A 269 -7.95 -28.91 -27.71
CA VAL A 269 -6.90 -29.01 -26.70
C VAL A 269 -7.51 -29.45 -25.37
N GLU A 270 -7.17 -30.66 -24.91
CA GLU A 270 -7.73 -31.20 -23.65
C GLU A 270 -7.33 -30.36 -22.42
N CYS A 271 -6.13 -29.75 -22.46
CA CYS A 271 -5.54 -29.01 -21.35
C CYS A 271 -5.99 -27.55 -21.24
N ALA A 272 -6.84 -27.05 -22.13
CA ALA A 272 -7.26 -25.65 -22.19
C ALA A 272 -8.75 -25.48 -22.55
N ASP A 273 -9.36 -24.39 -22.06
CA ASP A 273 -10.72 -23.96 -22.41
C ASP A 273 -10.70 -22.68 -23.25
N ILE A 274 -11.74 -22.46 -24.06
CA ILE A 274 -11.90 -21.23 -24.85
C ILE A 274 -12.61 -20.18 -23.99
N ILE A 275 -12.00 -19.01 -23.83
CA ILE A 275 -12.52 -17.91 -22.99
C ILE A 275 -12.81 -16.67 -23.83
N PHE A 276 -13.52 -15.71 -23.22
CA PHE A 276 -13.94 -14.42 -23.79
C PHE A 276 -12.82 -13.79 -24.64
N LYS A 277 -13.17 -13.44 -25.89
CA LYS A 277 -12.28 -13.06 -27.01
C LYS A 277 -11.64 -14.22 -27.80
N ASN A 278 -12.20 -15.43 -27.79
CA ASN A 278 -11.68 -16.57 -28.57
C ASN A 278 -10.20 -16.88 -28.29
N HIS A 279 -9.77 -16.88 -27.04
CA HIS A 279 -8.42 -17.32 -26.67
C HIS A 279 -8.48 -18.65 -25.93
N TRP A 280 -7.49 -19.52 -26.14
CA TRP A 280 -7.30 -20.71 -25.32
C TRP A 280 -6.74 -20.32 -23.95
N GLN A 281 -7.21 -20.86 -22.83
CA GLN A 281 -6.58 -20.71 -21.52
C GLN A 281 -6.39 -22.08 -20.89
N HIS A 282 -5.18 -22.40 -20.42
CA HIS A 282 -4.94 -23.63 -19.67
C HIS A 282 -5.89 -23.72 -18.48
N LYS A 283 -6.53 -24.88 -18.32
CA LYS A 283 -7.38 -25.19 -17.16
C LYS A 283 -6.58 -24.97 -15.88
N LYS A 284 -7.03 -24.02 -15.04
CA LYS A 284 -6.45 -23.72 -13.72
C LYS A 284 -4.93 -23.49 -13.80
N CYS A 285 -4.48 -22.60 -14.70
CA CYS A 285 -3.06 -22.28 -14.86
C CYS A 285 -2.50 -21.57 -13.61
N PRO A 286 -1.50 -22.12 -12.91
CA PRO A 286 -0.96 -21.50 -11.70
C PRO A 286 0.10 -20.43 -12.00
N TYR A 287 0.38 -20.17 -13.28
CA TYR A 287 1.51 -19.35 -13.68
C TYR A 287 1.23 -17.87 -13.42
N LEU A 288 2.10 -17.26 -12.61
CA LEU A 288 2.05 -15.86 -12.22
C LEU A 288 2.99 -15.03 -13.08
N ILE A 289 2.48 -13.87 -13.50
CA ILE A 289 3.15 -12.94 -14.41
C ILE A 289 3.21 -11.57 -13.74
N ASP A 290 4.37 -10.93 -13.83
CA ASP A 290 4.50 -9.54 -13.38
C ASP A 290 3.60 -8.60 -14.18
N LYS A 291 2.89 -7.70 -13.48
CA LYS A 291 2.03 -6.70 -14.13
C LYS A 291 2.77 -5.81 -15.14
N SER A 292 4.09 -5.67 -14.98
CA SER A 292 4.99 -4.91 -15.87
C SER A 292 5.51 -5.72 -17.06
N SER A 293 5.32 -7.04 -17.08
CA SER A 293 5.79 -7.91 -18.17
C SER A 293 4.97 -7.66 -19.44
N ILE A 294 5.68 -7.53 -20.57
CA ILE A 294 5.07 -7.50 -21.92
C ILE A 294 4.49 -8.89 -22.27
N LYS A 295 5.06 -9.96 -21.71
CA LYS A 295 4.58 -11.33 -21.87
C LYS A 295 3.43 -11.58 -20.89
N ASN A 296 2.21 -11.72 -21.39
CA ASN A 296 0.99 -12.01 -20.61
C ASN A 296 0.60 -13.51 -20.61
N LYS A 297 1.49 -14.39 -21.10
CA LYS A 297 1.22 -15.82 -21.32
C LYS A 297 2.35 -16.67 -20.74
N CYS A 298 2.03 -17.86 -20.25
CA CYS A 298 3.02 -18.84 -19.80
C CYS A 298 3.76 -19.45 -21.00
N SER A 299 5.06 -19.73 -20.86
CA SER A 299 5.88 -20.39 -21.88
C SER A 299 5.51 -21.85 -22.15
N PHE A 300 4.68 -22.45 -21.28
CA PHE A 300 4.26 -23.85 -21.35
C PHE A 300 3.09 -24.12 -22.30
N PHE A 301 2.65 -23.15 -23.11
CA PHE A 301 1.67 -23.42 -24.16
C PHE A 301 2.36 -24.18 -25.32
N LYS A 302 2.65 -25.46 -25.09
CA LYS A 302 2.97 -26.40 -26.16
C LYS A 302 1.64 -26.94 -26.66
N MET A 303 1.22 -26.48 -27.84
CA MET A 303 0.18 -27.18 -28.58
C MET A 303 0.79 -28.50 -29.05
N ASP A 304 0.63 -29.56 -28.26
CA ASP A 304 0.89 -30.90 -28.76
C ASP A 304 -0.28 -31.24 -29.68
N ALA A 305 -0.07 -31.04 -30.99
CA ALA A 305 -0.95 -31.58 -32.01
C ALA A 305 -0.89 -33.11 -31.92
N ARG A 306 -2.01 -33.74 -31.59
CA ARG A 306 -2.22 -35.17 -31.89
C ARG A 306 -2.83 -35.30 -33.28
#